data_AF-A0A0B7BFY5-F1
#
_entry.id   AF-A0A0B7BFY5-F1
#
_cell.length_a   1.000
_cell.length_b   1.000
_cell.length_c   1.000
_cell.angle_alpha   90.00
_cell.angle_beta   90.00
_cell.angle_gamma   90.00
#
_symmetry.space_group_name_H-M   'P 1'
#
loop_
_entity.id
_entity.type
_entity.pdbx_description
1 polymer ?
#
loop_
_entity_poly.entity_id
_entity_poly.type
_entity_poly.pdbx_seq_one_letter_code
_entity_poly.pdbx_strand_id
1 'polypeptide(L)' 'MEHRHRGQLTGTLVNRCLRRILHLRWYDRTTIRELWDRTGQRQVEQEIGSRRGRWIRHTLRKPPDSITRHAI' A
#
# COMPACT_ATOMS: atom_id res chain seq x y z
N MET A 1 -20.44 -19.29 -15.47
CA MET A 1 -20.70 -17.90 -15.01
C MET A 1 -19.94 -17.68 -13.71
N GLU A 2 -18.89 -16.88 -13.72
CA GLU A 2 -18.64 -15.87 -12.68
C GLU A 2 -17.54 -14.95 -13.22
N HIS A 3 -17.97 -13.77 -13.67
CA HIS A 3 -17.08 -12.70 -14.07
C HIS A 3 -16.33 -12.20 -12.83
N ARG A 4 -15.01 -12.29 -12.83
CA ARG A 4 -14.16 -11.42 -12.00
C ARG A 4 -13.10 -10.77 -12.87
N HIS A 5 -13.53 -9.73 -13.56
CA HIS A 5 -12.65 -8.63 -13.95
C HIS A 5 -12.06 -8.02 -12.67
N ARG A 6 -10.81 -8.36 -12.33
CA ARG A 6 -9.97 -7.51 -11.49
C ARG A 6 -8.79 -7.09 -12.34
N GLY A 7 -8.83 -5.86 -12.85
CA GLY A 7 -7.65 -5.23 -13.41
C GLY A 7 -6.53 -5.24 -12.36
N GLN A 8 -5.51 -6.05 -12.60
CA GLN A 8 -4.31 -6.13 -11.76
C GLN A 8 -3.07 -6.22 -12.66
N LEU A 9 -2.91 -5.26 -13.56
CA LEU A 9 -1.67 -5.14 -14.35
C LEU A 9 -0.56 -4.38 -13.59
N THR A 10 -0.83 -3.87 -12.39
CA THR A 10 0.14 -3.15 -11.55
C THR A 10 0.87 -4.05 -10.54
N GLY A 11 0.26 -5.15 -10.10
CA GLY A 11 0.87 -6.08 -9.14
C GLY A 11 1.85 -7.09 -9.77
N THR A 12 1.72 -7.38 -11.06
CA THR A 12 2.53 -8.39 -11.75
C THR A 12 3.96 -7.93 -12.02
N LEU A 13 4.15 -6.64 -12.35
CA LEU A 13 5.46 -6.05 -12.59
C LEU A 13 6.28 -5.93 -11.31
N VAL A 14 5.68 -5.44 -10.22
CA VAL A 14 6.35 -5.32 -8.91
C VAL A 14 6.81 -6.70 -8.42
N ASN A 15 5.97 -7.72 -8.52
CA ASN A 15 6.35 -9.08 -8.14
C ASN A 15 7.44 -9.69 -9.02
N ARG A 16 7.42 -9.41 -10.33
CA ARG A 16 8.50 -9.82 -11.24
C ARG A 16 9.82 -9.15 -10.86
N CYS A 17 9.81 -7.85 -10.55
CA CYS A 17 11.00 -7.11 -10.13
C CYS A 17 11.54 -7.64 -8.79
N LEU A 18 10.67 -7.86 -7.80
CA LEU A 18 11.05 -8.39 -6.49
C LEU A 18 11.66 -9.79 -6.58
N ARG A 19 11.07 -10.69 -7.37
CA ARG A 19 11.63 -12.05 -7.58
C ARG A 19 13.00 -12.02 -8.25
N ARG A 20 13.24 -11.06 -9.14
CA ARG A 20 14.56 -10.86 -9.80
C ARG A 20 15.60 -10.34 -8.82
N ILE A 21 15.24 -9.37 -7.97
CA ILE A 21 16.12 -8.82 -6.92
C ILE A 21 16.46 -9.88 -5.86
N LEU A 22 15.49 -10.74 -5.52
CA LEU A 22 15.65 -11.80 -4.53
C LEU A 22 16.20 -13.12 -5.10
N HIS A 23 16.61 -13.16 -6.38
CA HIS A 23 17.14 -14.35 -7.07
C HIS A 23 16.27 -15.63 -6.94
N LEU A 24 14.95 -15.48 -6.89
CA LEU A 24 14.06 -16.61 -6.69
C LEU A 24 13.86 -17.39 -8.00
N ARG A 25 14.14 -18.70 -7.96
CA ARG A 25 13.99 -19.60 -9.11
C ARG A 25 12.51 -19.70 -9.51
N TRP A 26 12.24 -19.93 -10.79
CA TRP A 26 10.88 -19.97 -11.35
C TRP A 26 9.95 -21.02 -10.69
N TYR A 27 10.51 -22.10 -10.13
CA TYR A 27 9.76 -23.13 -9.39
C TYR A 27 9.55 -22.82 -7.90
N ASP A 28 10.19 -21.77 -7.38
CA ASP A 28 10.00 -21.37 -5.99
C ASP A 28 8.57 -20.84 -5.84
N ARG A 29 7.72 -21.61 -5.16
CA ARG A 29 6.33 -21.25 -4.86
C ARG A 29 6.24 -20.15 -3.80
N THR A 30 7.22 -19.25 -3.75
CA THR A 30 7.23 -18.12 -2.84
C THR A 30 5.98 -17.29 -3.09
N THR A 31 5.09 -17.30 -2.09
CA THR A 31 3.85 -16.57 -2.14
C THR A 31 4.14 -15.08 -2.09
N ILE A 32 3.25 -14.26 -2.63
CA ILE A 32 3.35 -12.79 -2.53
C ILE A 32 3.56 -12.34 -1.08
N ARG A 33 2.90 -12.99 -0.13
CA ARG A 33 3.00 -12.66 1.28
C ARG A 33 4.40 -12.91 1.83
N GLU A 34 5.03 -14.00 1.42
CA GLU A 34 6.39 -14.36 1.82
C GLU A 34 7.45 -13.47 1.16
N LEU A 35 7.20 -12.98 -0.07
CA LEU A 35 8.03 -11.94 -0.68
C LEU A 35 7.98 -10.64 0.13
N TRP A 36 6.79 -10.20 0.53
CA TRP A 36 6.62 -9.00 1.35
C TRP A 36 7.23 -9.14 2.75
N ASP A 37 7.16 -10.34 3.33
CA ASP A 37 7.79 -10.66 4.61
C ASP A 37 9.32 -10.56 4.51
N ARG A 38 9.91 -11.12 3.44
CA ARG A 38 11.36 -11.05 3.18
C ARG A 38 11.86 -9.63 2.87
N THR A 39 11.04 -8.79 2.22
CA THR A 39 11.44 -7.40 1.96
C THR A 39 11.28 -6.48 3.16
N GLY A 40 10.54 -6.91 4.20
CA GLY A 40 10.22 -6.08 5.36
C GLY A 40 9.45 -4.79 4.99
N GLN A 41 8.94 -4.69 3.77
CA GLN A 41 8.27 -3.49 3.30
C GLN A 41 6.83 -3.46 3.82
N ARG A 42 6.46 -2.35 4.47
CA ARG A 42 5.08 -2.11 4.86
C ARG A 42 4.23 -1.98 3.61
N GLN A 43 3.11 -2.70 3.58
CA GLN A 43 2.15 -2.58 2.49
C GLN A 43 1.71 -1.12 2.37
N VAL A 44 1.60 -0.65 1.13
CA VAL A 44 1.18 0.71 0.80
C VAL A 44 -0.13 1.09 1.51
N GLU A 45 -1.07 0.16 1.65
CA GLU A 45 -2.33 0.37 2.38
C GLU A 45 -2.12 0.69 3.87
N GLN A 46 -1.19 -0.02 4.53
CA GLN A 46 -0.86 0.21 5.94
C GLN A 46 -0.13 1.55 6.13
N GLU A 47 0.69 1.94 5.16
CA GLU A 47 1.37 3.23 5.18
C GLU A 47 0.40 4.39 4.94
N ILE A 48 -0.51 4.24 3.96
CA ILE A 48 -1.62 5.17 3.71
C ILE A 48 -2.49 5.31 4.95
N GLY A 49 -2.89 4.20 5.58
CA GLY A 49 -3.69 4.20 6.81
C GLY A 49 -2.98 4.93 7.97
N SER A 50 -1.68 4.67 8.15
CA SER A 50 -0.87 5.36 9.17
C SER A 50 -0.74 6.86 8.91
N ARG A 51 -0.54 7.27 7.65
CA ARG A 51 -0.51 8.69 7.26
C ARG A 51 -1.86 9.36 7.50
N ARG A 52 -2.97 8.73 7.09
CA ARG A 52 -4.33 9.24 7.34
C ARG A 52 -4.62 9.40 8.83
N GLY A 53 -4.27 8.42 9.65
CA GLY A 53 -4.46 8.48 11.11
C GLY A 53 -3.66 9.62 11.76
N ARG A 54 -2.42 9.86 11.31
CA ARG A 54 -1.63 11.02 11.75
C ARG A 54 -2.28 12.35 11.36
N TRP A 55 -2.78 12.45 10.13
CA TRP A 55 -3.50 13.64 9.65
C TRP A 55 -4.77 13.91 10.44
N ILE A 56 -5.61 12.90 10.67
CA ILE A 56 -6.85 13.05 11.47
C ILE A 56 -6.50 13.52 12.88
N ARG A 57 -5.53 12.88 13.54
CA ARG A 57 -5.07 13.29 14.87
C ARG A 57 -4.57 14.73 14.90
N HIS A 58 -3.87 15.17 13.85
CA HIS A 58 -3.39 16.54 13.75
C HIS A 58 -4.56 17.53 13.60
N THR A 59 -5.50 17.24 12.70
CA THR A 59 -6.70 18.07 12.50
C THR A 59 -7.56 18.16 13.76
N LEU A 60 -7.75 17.05 14.49
CA LEU A 60 -8.55 17.05 15.73
C LEU A 60 -7.89 17.82 16.88
N ARG A 61 -6.58 18.00 16.86
CA ARG A 61 -5.85 18.82 17.87
C ARG A 61 -5.85 20.30 17.56
N LYS A 62 -6.31 20.70 16.37
CA LYS A 62 -6.36 22.10 15.96
C LYS A 62 -7.64 22.76 16.50
N PRO A 63 -7.55 24.00 17.04
CA PRO A 63 -8.72 24.72 17.49
C PRO A 63 -9.63 25.09 16.31
N PRO A 64 -10.95 25.24 16.53
CA PRO A 64 -11.92 25.53 15.47
C PRO A 64 -11.62 26.82 14.70
N ASP A 65 -10.96 27.78 15.35
CA ASP A 65 -10.57 29.07 14.75
C ASP A 65 -9.36 28.94 13.80
N SER A 66 -8.63 27.82 13.87
CA SER A 66 -7.47 27.57 12.99
C SER A 66 -7.85 26.95 11.64
N ILE A 67 -9.12 26.62 11.44
CA ILE A 67 -9.64 26.13 10.17
C ILE A 67 -10.16 27.34 9.39
N THR A 68 -9.31 27.88 8.52
CA THR A 68 -9.69 28.95 7.58
C THR A 68 -10.74 28.41 6.61
N ARG A 69 -12.02 28.67 6.90
CA ARG A 69 -13.09 28.54 5.91
C ARG A 69 -12.93 29.67 4.91
N HIS A 70 -12.34 29.37 3.75
CA HIS A 70 -12.55 30.23 2.60
C HIS A 70 -14.01 30.05 2.17
N ALA A 71 -14.82 31.08 2.44
CA ALA A 71 -16.11 31.24 1.77
C ALA A 71 -15.82 31.63 0.31
N ILE A 72 -16.50 30.96 -0.62
CA ILE A 72 -16.52 31.33 -2.04
C ILE A 72 -17.55 32.43 -2.22
#